data_AF-A0A5N9GVW9-F1
#
_entry.id   AF-A0A5N9GVW9-F1
#
_cell.length_a   1.000
_cell.length_b   1.000
_cell.length_c   1.000
_cell.angle_alpha   90.00
_cell.angle_beta   90.00
_cell.angle_gamma   90.00
#
_symmetry.space_group_name_H-M   'P 1'
#
loop_
_entity.id
_entity.type
_entity.pdbx_description
1 polymer ?
#
loop_
_entity_poly.entity_id
_entity_poly.type
_entity_poly.pdbx_seq_one_letter_code
_entity_poly.pdbx_strand_id
1 'polypeptide(L)'
;MERIEADNLAFLVATRDIGNDGGPSIEVHTQVGDKDVQLLRFDCFRVRPHYHYDPNSMDEEHNLDTILIEDSLPWALTQLRQRLPQMVTHAGYPGVAGAIRITSVATGLDEVEAFFQKESAAQSA
;
A
#
# COMPACT_ATOMS: atom_id res chain seq x y z
N MET A 1 -6.87 -6.18 -9.46
CA MET A 1 -6.82 -5.47 -8.17
C MET A 1 -8.23 -5.08 -7.79
N GLU A 2 -8.55 -5.21 -6.51
CA GLU A 2 -9.74 -4.62 -5.90
C GLU A 2 -9.41 -3.18 -5.48
N ARG A 3 -10.36 -2.26 -5.62
CA ARG A 3 -10.21 -0.85 -5.23
C ARG A 3 -11.09 -0.58 -4.01
N ILE A 4 -10.47 -0.09 -2.94
CA ILE A 4 -11.10 0.25 -1.67
C ILE A 4 -10.99 1.77 -1.49
N GLU A 5 -12.11 2.47 -1.46
CA GLU A 5 -12.14 3.93 -1.35
C GLU A 5 -11.92 4.39 0.10
N ALA A 6 -11.12 5.42 0.29
CA ALA A 6 -10.76 6.00 1.60
C ALA A 6 -10.71 7.53 1.52
N ASP A 7 -11.87 8.15 1.28
CA ASP A 7 -12.04 9.61 1.13
C ASP A 7 -11.26 10.19 -0.04
N ASN A 8 -10.22 11.00 0.21
CA ASN A 8 -9.37 11.57 -0.83
C ASN A 8 -8.30 10.60 -1.37
N LEU A 9 -8.29 9.37 -0.87
CA LEU A 9 -7.40 8.29 -1.26
C LEU A 9 -8.20 7.05 -1.69
N ALA A 10 -7.52 6.12 -2.36
CA ALA A 10 -7.98 4.75 -2.54
C ALA A 10 -6.82 3.77 -2.38
N PHE A 11 -7.13 2.56 -1.95
CA PHE A 11 -6.20 1.44 -1.90
C PHE A 11 -6.52 0.48 -3.04
N LEU A 12 -5.55 0.19 -3.90
CA LEU A 12 -5.66 -0.90 -4.87
C LEU A 12 -4.90 -2.09 -4.35
N VAL A 13 -5.59 -3.21 -4.21
CA VAL A 13 -5.05 -4.41 -3.57
C VAL A 13 -5.15 -5.63 -4.48
N ALA A 14 -4.10 -6.43 -4.48
CA ALA A 14 -4.07 -7.73 -5.13
C ALA A 14 -2.92 -8.58 -4.58
N THR A 15 -3.01 -9.88 -4.77
CA THR A 15 -1.82 -10.72 -4.79
C THR A 15 -1.16 -10.60 -6.17
N ARG A 16 0.14 -10.32 -6.22
CA ARG A 16 0.92 -10.21 -7.45
C ARG A 16 1.96 -11.32 -7.49
N ASP A 17 2.17 -11.90 -8.65
CA ASP A 17 3.30 -12.81 -8.92
C ASP A 17 4.18 -12.21 -10.02
N ILE A 18 5.48 -12.12 -9.75
CA ILE A 18 6.50 -11.57 -10.65
C ILE A 18 7.66 -12.55 -10.71
N GLY A 19 7.72 -13.31 -11.81
CA GLY A 19 8.75 -14.33 -11.99
C GLY A 19 8.61 -15.43 -10.92
N ASN A 20 9.62 -15.55 -10.05
CA ASN A 20 9.65 -16.53 -8.95
C ASN A 20 9.31 -15.92 -7.58
N ASP A 21 8.97 -14.64 -7.52
CA ASP A 21 8.57 -13.94 -6.30
C ASP A 21 7.13 -13.43 -6.42
N GLY A 22 6.55 -12.98 -5.31
CA GLY A 22 5.20 -12.49 -5.28
C GLY A 22 4.62 -12.43 -3.88
N GLY A 23 3.44 -11.84 -3.76
CA GLY A 23 2.74 -11.68 -2.50
C GLY A 23 1.70 -10.55 -2.56
N PRO A 24 1.12 -10.20 -1.41
CA PRO A 24 0.24 -9.05 -1.27
C PRO A 24 0.88 -7.76 -1.80
N SER A 25 0.10 -6.97 -2.51
CA SER A 25 0.47 -5.65 -3.01
C SER A 25 -0.59 -4.65 -2.62
N ILE A 26 -0.17 -3.54 -2.03
CA ILE A 26 -1.03 -2.42 -1.65
C ILE A 26 -0.54 -1.17 -2.36
N GLU A 27 -1.34 -0.65 -3.27
CA GLU A 27 -1.10 0.64 -3.92
C GLU A 27 -1.94 1.72 -3.24
N VAL A 28 -1.37 2.90 -3.01
CA VAL A 28 -2.09 4.06 -2.50
C VAL A 28 -2.28 5.07 -3.62
N HIS A 29 -3.53 5.41 -3.91
CA HIS A 29 -3.91 6.25 -5.04
C HIS A 29 -4.64 7.51 -4.58
N THR A 30 -4.60 8.54 -5.42
CA THR A 30 -5.44 9.75 -5.28
C THR A 30 -5.80 10.30 -6.65
N GLN A 31 -6.83 11.13 -6.69
CA GLN A 31 -7.25 11.81 -7.91
C GLN A 31 -6.60 13.19 -8.03
N VAL A 32 -5.84 13.43 -9.09
CA VAL A 32 -5.27 14.75 -9.44
C VAL A 32 -5.83 15.19 -10.79
N GLY A 33 -6.84 16.06 -10.77
CA GLY A 33 -7.62 16.40 -11.96
C GLY A 33 -8.36 15.16 -12.46
N ASP A 34 -8.15 14.78 -13.72
CA ASP A 34 -8.76 13.58 -14.33
C ASP A 34 -7.85 12.33 -14.24
N LYS A 35 -6.73 12.41 -13.52
CA LYS A 35 -5.76 11.31 -13.41
C LYS A 35 -5.84 10.64 -12.04
N ASP A 36 -5.91 9.32 -12.05
CA ASP A 36 -5.63 8.47 -10.89
C ASP A 36 -4.11 8.32 -10.76
N VAL A 37 -3.56 8.82 -9.66
CA VAL A 37 -2.12 8.90 -9.41
C VAL A 37 -1.75 7.95 -8.31
N GLN A 38 -0.82 7.03 -8.60
CA GLN A 38 -0.22 6.14 -7.62
C GLN A 38 0.83 6.89 -6.81
N LEU A 39 0.55 7.10 -5.52
CA LEU A 39 1.42 7.80 -4.58
C LEU A 39 2.48 6.88 -3.98
N LEU A 40 2.09 5.65 -3.65
CA LEU A 40 2.91 4.66 -2.94
C LEU A 40 2.55 3.26 -3.44
N ARG A 41 3.50 2.33 -3.34
CA ARG A 41 3.21 0.90 -3.49
C ARG A 41 4.02 0.08 -2.48
N PHE A 42 3.36 -0.77 -1.72
CA PHE A 42 4.01 -1.81 -0.92
C PHE A 42 3.85 -3.15 -1.63
N ASP A 43 4.97 -3.76 -2.00
CA ASP A 43 5.06 -5.11 -2.52
C ASP A 43 5.55 -6.01 -1.38
N CYS A 44 4.59 -6.63 -0.67
CA CYS A 44 4.84 -7.51 0.48
C CYS A 44 5.22 -8.92 -0.01
N PHE A 45 6.27 -8.99 -0.81
CA PHE A 45 6.68 -10.21 -1.49
C PHE A 45 7.42 -11.17 -0.56
N ARG A 46 7.37 -12.46 -0.90
CA ARG A 46 7.94 -13.55 -0.10
C ARG A 46 9.47 -13.49 -0.02
N VAL A 47 10.14 -13.13 -1.12
CA VAL A 47 11.61 -13.13 -1.21
C VAL A 47 12.18 -11.74 -1.00
N ARG A 48 11.64 -10.74 -1.71
CA ARG A 48 12.15 -9.37 -1.68
C ARG A 48 11.03 -8.37 -1.37
N PRO A 49 10.54 -8.32 -0.13
CA PRO A 49 9.54 -7.33 0.24
C PRO A 49 10.14 -5.92 0.15
N HIS A 50 9.41 -4.99 -0.45
CA HIS A 50 9.88 -3.64 -0.71
C HIS A 50 8.70 -2.67 -0.88
N TYR A 51 8.99 -1.37 -0.88
CA TYR A 51 7.99 -0.35 -1.18
C TYR A 51 8.58 0.78 -2.00
N HIS A 52 7.70 1.50 -2.69
CA HIS A 52 8.04 2.57 -3.63
C HIS A 52 7.34 3.86 -3.23
N TYR A 53 8.04 4.99 -3.32
CA TYR A 53 7.44 6.33 -3.37
C TYR A 53 7.31 6.80 -4.82
N ASP A 54 6.14 7.33 -5.17
CA ASP A 54 5.83 7.89 -6.50
C ASP A 54 6.27 6.95 -7.65
N PRO A 55 5.73 5.72 -7.75
CA PRO A 55 6.26 4.66 -8.62
C PRO A 55 6.22 4.99 -10.11
N ASN A 56 5.40 5.96 -10.51
CA ASN A 56 5.24 6.37 -11.90
C ASN A 56 6.08 7.59 -12.28
N SER A 57 6.86 8.13 -11.33
CA SER A 57 7.75 9.27 -11.56
C SER A 57 9.09 9.08 -10.84
N MET A 58 9.20 9.32 -9.53
CA MET A 58 10.49 9.16 -8.83
C MET A 58 10.94 7.70 -8.72
N ASP A 59 10.00 6.76 -8.55
CA ASP A 59 10.23 5.33 -8.36
C ASP A 59 11.31 5.04 -7.30
N GLU A 60 11.20 5.73 -6.16
CA GLU A 60 12.15 5.58 -5.05
C GLU A 60 11.84 4.28 -4.29
N GLU A 61 12.59 3.23 -4.60
CA GLU A 61 12.44 1.89 -4.00
C GLU A 61 13.22 1.74 -2.68
N HIS A 62 12.57 1.12 -1.70
CA HIS A 62 13.13 0.76 -0.40
C HIS A 62 12.89 -0.71 -0.10
N ASN A 63 13.95 -1.50 0.00
CA ASN A 63 13.86 -2.91 0.42
C ASN A 63 13.66 -3.00 1.93
N LEU A 64 12.84 -3.96 2.38
CA LEU A 64 12.65 -4.26 3.78
C LEU A 64 13.78 -5.18 4.28
N ASP A 65 14.22 -4.94 5.52
CA ASP A 65 15.14 -5.83 6.21
C ASP A 65 14.37 -7.06 6.72
N THR A 66 14.54 -8.20 6.05
CA THR A 66 13.86 -9.46 6.37
C THR A 66 14.39 -10.15 7.63
N ILE A 67 15.49 -9.68 8.21
CA ILE A 67 15.97 -10.14 9.52
C ILE A 67 15.14 -9.48 10.63
N LEU A 68 14.77 -8.21 10.43
CA LEU A 68 14.03 -7.42 11.42
C LEU A 68 12.51 -7.46 11.21
N ILE A 69 12.07 -7.69 9.97
CA ILE A 69 10.66 -7.71 9.58
C ILE A 69 10.30 -9.12 9.14
N GLU A 70 9.66 -9.86 10.04
CA GLU A 70 9.25 -11.24 9.81
C GLU A 70 8.09 -11.35 8.80
N ASP A 71 7.09 -10.47 8.90
CA ASP A 71 5.98 -10.38 7.95
C ASP A 71 5.80 -8.94 7.46
N SER A 72 5.93 -8.78 6.15
CA SER A 72 5.90 -7.48 5.49
C SER A 72 4.48 -6.90 5.39
N LEU A 73 3.43 -7.73 5.36
CA LEU A 73 2.05 -7.22 5.22
C LEU A 73 1.56 -6.51 6.50
N PRO A 74 1.61 -7.11 7.70
CA PRO A 74 1.28 -6.41 8.94
C PRO A 74 2.17 -5.19 9.19
N TRP A 75 3.44 -5.25 8.79
CA TRP A 75 4.35 -4.11 8.87
C TRP A 75 3.91 -2.96 7.96
N ALA A 76 3.56 -3.25 6.69
CA ALA A 76 3.07 -2.28 5.73
C ALA A 76 1.77 -1.61 6.22
N LEU A 77 0.79 -2.41 6.68
CA LEU A 77 -0.44 -1.90 7.27
C LEU A 77 -0.17 -0.98 8.48
N THR A 78 0.81 -1.32 9.31
CA THR A 78 1.24 -0.47 10.44
C THR A 78 1.83 0.85 9.96
N GLN A 79 2.68 0.84 8.93
CA GLN A 79 3.22 2.08 8.36
C GLN A 79 2.12 2.96 7.76
N LEU A 80 1.19 2.36 7.01
CA LEU A 80 0.05 3.10 6.43
C LEU A 80 -0.85 3.69 7.52
N ARG A 81 -1.11 2.97 8.63
CA ARG A 81 -1.92 3.50 9.74
C ARG A 81 -1.22 4.66 10.48
N GLN A 82 0.11 4.63 10.60
CA GLN A 82 0.84 5.56 11.47
C GLN A 82 1.52 6.72 10.74
N ARG A 83 1.91 6.52 9.47
CA ARG A 83 2.83 7.40 8.74
C ARG A 83 2.33 7.85 7.38
N LEU A 84 1.12 7.47 6.97
CA LEU A 84 0.64 7.75 5.61
C LEU A 84 0.73 9.23 5.20
N PRO A 85 0.34 10.23 6.02
CA PRO A 85 0.51 11.64 5.64
C PRO A 85 1.98 12.04 5.40
N GLN A 86 2.91 11.55 6.22
CA GLN A 86 4.34 11.81 6.05
C GLN A 86 4.86 11.13 4.78
N MET A 87 4.42 9.90 4.52
CA MET A 87 4.79 9.16 3.31
C MET A 87 4.27 9.83 2.03
N VAL A 88 3.02 10.30 2.02
CA VAL A 88 2.43 11.04 0.89
C VAL A 88 3.11 12.40 0.70
N THR A 89 3.53 13.04 1.79
CA THR A 89 4.35 14.27 1.71
C THR A 89 5.71 13.97 1.07
N HIS A 90 6.38 12.88 1.48
CA HIS A 90 7.65 12.44 0.88
C HIS A 90 7.51 12.08 -0.60
N ALA A 91 6.40 11.45 -0.98
CA ALA A 91 6.06 11.20 -2.38
C ALA A 91 5.82 12.47 -3.22
N GLY A 92 5.89 13.67 -2.63
CA GLY A 92 5.75 14.94 -3.34
C GLY A 92 4.34 15.53 -3.35
N TYR A 93 3.42 15.02 -2.53
CA TYR A 93 2.01 15.43 -2.53
C TYR A 93 1.54 16.02 -1.17
N PRO A 94 2.17 17.10 -0.66
CA PRO A 94 1.83 17.67 0.64
C PRO A 94 0.38 18.18 0.74
N GLY A 95 -0.21 18.64 -0.38
CA GLY A 95 -1.62 19.05 -0.43
C GLY A 95 -2.59 17.88 -0.23
N VAL A 96 -2.28 16.72 -0.80
CA VAL A 96 -3.05 15.48 -0.59
C VAL A 96 -2.88 15.02 0.85
N ALA A 97 -1.64 15.02 1.37
CA ALA A 97 -1.34 14.65 2.74
C ALA A 97 -2.12 15.48 3.78
N GLY A 98 -2.23 16.79 3.57
CA GLY A 98 -2.99 17.69 4.44
C GLY A 98 -4.51 17.47 4.42
N ALA A 99 -5.03 16.80 3.39
CA ALA A 99 -6.45 16.48 3.26
C ALA A 99 -6.82 15.07 3.78
N ILE A 100 -5.84 14.26 4.20
CA ILE A 100 -6.08 12.89 4.67
C ILE A 100 -6.93 12.90 5.94
N ARG A 101 -8.07 12.20 5.90
CA ARG A 101 -8.87 11.90 7.08
C ARG A 101 -8.46 10.56 7.69
N ILE A 102 -7.85 10.60 8.87
CA ILE A 102 -7.33 9.40 9.55
C ILE A 102 -8.40 8.32 9.78
N THR A 103 -9.65 8.69 10.04
CA THR A 103 -10.75 7.72 10.24
C THR A 103 -11.11 6.99 8.94
N SER A 104 -11.13 7.70 7.81
CA SER A 104 -11.40 7.09 6.50
C SER A 104 -10.28 6.15 6.08
N VAL A 105 -9.03 6.54 6.33
CA VAL A 105 -7.86 5.67 6.13
C VAL A 105 -7.93 4.42 7.00
N ALA A 106 -8.26 4.57 8.29
CA ALA A 106 -8.36 3.43 9.20
C ALA A 106 -9.41 2.41 8.71
N THR A 107 -10.61 2.87 8.36
CA THR A 107 -11.66 2.00 7.80
C THR A 107 -11.23 1.33 6.50
N GLY A 108 -10.63 2.07 5.56
CA GLY A 108 -10.13 1.48 4.32
C GLY A 108 -9.04 0.43 4.56
N LEU A 109 -8.14 0.65 5.51
CA LEU A 109 -7.09 -0.31 5.86
C LEU A 109 -7.63 -1.56 6.56
N ASP A 110 -8.75 -1.46 7.29
CA ASP A 110 -9.44 -2.62 7.84
C ASP A 110 -10.06 -3.49 6.72
N GLU A 111 -10.58 -2.86 5.66
CA GLU A 111 -11.06 -3.56 4.47
C GLU A 111 -9.91 -4.20 3.68
N VAL A 112 -8.77 -3.52 3.54
CA VAL A 112 -7.55 -4.07 2.93
C VAL A 112 -7.07 -5.31 3.68
N GLU A 113 -7.04 -5.25 5.01
CA GLU A 113 -6.64 -6.39 5.85
C GLU A 113 -7.62 -7.56 5.70
N ALA A 114 -8.93 -7.28 5.70
CA ALA A 114 -9.96 -8.29 5.48
C ALA A 114 -9.88 -8.94 4.08
N PHE A 115 -9.49 -8.19 3.05
CA PHE A 115 -9.26 -8.72 1.71
C PHE A 115 -8.16 -9.80 1.73
N PHE A 116 -6.98 -9.50 2.27
CA PHE A 116 -5.87 -10.47 2.30
C PHE A 116 -6.10 -11.65 3.26
N GLN A 117 -6.87 -11.45 4.33
CA GLN A 117 -7.30 -12.55 5.20
C GLN A 117 -8.18 -13.55 4.44
N LYS A 118 -9.11 -13.08 3.59
CA LYS A 118 -9.94 -13.95 2.75
C LYS A 118 -9.12 -14.68 1.70
N GLU A 119 -8.20 -13.98 1.02
CA GLU A 119 -7.32 -14.56 0.01
C GLU A 119 -6.43 -15.68 0.59
N SER A 120 -5.82 -15.45 1.76
CA SER A 120 -4.99 -16.47 2.41
C SER A 120 -5.78 -17.71 2.85
N ALA A 121 -7.01 -17.52 3.34
CA ALA A 121 -7.90 -18.63 3.67
C ALA A 121 -8.32 -19.45 2.44
N ALA A 122 -8.56 -18.79 1.29
CA ALA A 122 -8.92 -19.47 0.05
C ALA A 122 -7.77 -20.28 -0.55
N GLN A 123 -6.52 -19.86 -0.35
CA GLN A 123 -5.32 -20.59 -0.81
C GLN A 123 -4.95 -21.78 0.08
N SER A 124 -5.52 -21.85 1.28
CA SER A 124 -5.27 -22.92 2.26
C SER A 124 -6.36 -24.01 2.28
N ALA A 125 -7.39 -23.86 1.45
CA ALA A 125 -8.53 -24.78 1.32
C ALA A 125 -8.39 -25.70 0.10
#